data_AF-A0A357LZ91-F1
#
_entry.id   AF-A0A357LZ91-F1
#
_cell.length_a   1.000
_cell.length_b   1.000
_cell.length_c   1.000
_cell.angle_alpha   90.00
_cell.angle_beta   90.00
_cell.angle_gamma   90.00
#
_symmetry.space_group_name_H-M   'P 1'
#
loop_
_entity.id
_entity.type
_entity.pdbx_description
1 polymer ?
#
loop_
_entity_poly.entity_id
_entity_poly.type
_entity_poly.pdbx_seq_one_letter_code
_entity_poly.pdbx_strand_id
1 'polypeptide(L)'
;MCKAKANGNYMNSMLALREALDSGCQEALLLDNEGYVAEGSGENIFVIRDGVIYTPELTSCLDGITRRTIMEMAASLGYNVREKRITRDEVYIADEAFFTGTAAEVLPIQSLDGRVIGAGHRGPITEKLQTMYFDTVTGRDPFNAEWLTLVR
;
A
#
# COMPACT_ATOMS: atom_id res chain seq x y z
N MET A 1 1.16 -17.07 9.96
CA MET A 1 2.30 -17.46 9.09
C MET A 1 2.01 -16.93 7.69
N CYS A 2 2.32 -15.66 7.43
CA CYS A 2 1.93 -14.90 6.22
C CYS A 2 3.16 -14.37 5.44
N LYS A 3 4.37 -14.79 5.82
CA LYS A 3 5.62 -14.29 5.22
C LYS A 3 6.01 -14.98 3.91
N ALA A 4 5.43 -16.15 3.63
CA ALA A 4 5.63 -16.85 2.38
C ALA A 4 4.52 -16.49 1.39
N LYS A 5 4.90 -16.27 0.13
CA LYS A 5 3.97 -16.13 -0.99
C LYS A 5 3.54 -17.52 -1.49
N ALA A 6 2.82 -18.26 -0.65
CA ALA A 6 2.38 -19.62 -0.91
C ALA A 6 1.00 -19.67 -1.57
N ASN A 7 0.78 -20.62 -2.50
CA ASN A 7 -0.48 -20.73 -3.25
C ASN A 7 -1.72 -20.81 -2.33
N GLY A 8 -1.67 -21.61 -1.26
CA GLY A 8 -2.79 -21.76 -0.33
C GLY A 8 -3.20 -20.47 0.38
N ASN A 9 -2.29 -19.50 0.55
CA ASN A 9 -2.61 -18.23 1.20
C ASN A 9 -3.57 -17.38 0.34
N TYR A 10 -3.54 -17.56 -0.98
CA TYR A 10 -4.38 -16.80 -1.91
C TYR A 10 -5.85 -17.18 -1.85
N MET A 11 -6.22 -18.31 -1.23
CA MET A 11 -7.64 -18.62 -1.01
C MET A 11 -8.33 -17.52 -0.18
N ASN A 12 -7.66 -17.01 0.86
CA ASN A 12 -8.17 -15.91 1.67
C ASN A 12 -8.30 -14.62 0.85
N SER A 13 -7.25 -14.25 0.10
CA SER A 13 -7.24 -13.08 -0.77
C SER A 13 -8.34 -13.13 -1.84
N MET A 14 -8.53 -14.29 -2.50
CA MET A 14 -9.54 -14.45 -3.54
C MET A 14 -10.96 -14.31 -2.99
N LEU A 15 -11.24 -14.84 -1.81
CA LEU A 15 -12.54 -14.69 -1.16
C LEU A 15 -12.82 -13.22 -0.80
N ALA A 16 -11.85 -12.53 -0.21
CA ALA A 16 -11.98 -11.13 0.16
C ALA A 16 -12.16 -10.23 -1.08
N LEU A 17 -11.33 -10.41 -2.11
CA LEU A 17 -11.47 -9.67 -3.36
C LEU A 17 -12.83 -9.92 -4.01
N ARG A 18 -13.30 -11.18 -4.01
CA ARG A 18 -14.60 -11.51 -4.57
C ARG A 18 -15.73 -10.78 -3.86
N GLU A 19 -15.72 -10.75 -2.52
CA GLU A 19 -16.69 -10.02 -1.72
C GLU A 19 -16.68 -8.51 -2.02
N ALA A 20 -15.48 -7.92 -2.14
CA ALA A 20 -15.34 -6.50 -2.47
C ALA A 20 -15.91 -6.17 -3.86
N LEU A 21 -15.61 -7.00 -4.86
CA LEU A 21 -16.12 -6.85 -6.23
C LEU A 21 -17.64 -7.00 -6.28
N ASP A 22 -18.20 -8.01 -5.62
CA ASP A 22 -19.66 -8.23 -5.54
C ASP A 22 -20.36 -7.06 -4.80
N SER A 23 -19.63 -6.33 -3.95
CA SER A 23 -20.09 -5.11 -3.26
C SER A 23 -19.89 -3.81 -4.07
N GLY A 24 -19.37 -3.89 -5.30
CA GLY A 24 -19.13 -2.74 -6.18
C GLY A 24 -17.83 -1.97 -5.89
N CYS A 25 -16.94 -2.52 -5.06
CA CYS A 25 -15.61 -1.97 -4.82
C CYS A 25 -14.60 -2.50 -5.85
N GLN A 26 -13.41 -1.89 -5.91
CA GLN A 26 -12.34 -2.30 -6.84
C GLN A 26 -11.32 -3.25 -6.19
N GLU A 27 -11.16 -3.19 -4.88
CA GLU A 27 -10.20 -3.97 -4.11
C GLU A 27 -10.73 -4.13 -2.67
N ALA A 28 -10.28 -5.17 -1.97
CA ALA A 28 -10.58 -5.41 -0.56
C ALA A 28 -9.53 -4.79 0.36
N LEU A 29 -9.94 -4.37 1.55
CA LEU A 29 -9.02 -4.08 2.66
C LEU A 29 -9.28 -5.09 3.78
N LEU A 30 -8.32 -5.96 4.05
CA LEU A 30 -8.44 -7.01 5.06
C LEU A 30 -7.99 -6.49 6.43
N LEU A 31 -8.67 -6.99 7.46
CA LEU A 31 -8.28 -6.82 8.85
C LEU A 31 -7.61 -8.10 9.37
N ASP A 32 -6.75 -7.95 10.37
CA ASP A 32 -6.26 -9.06 11.17
C ASP A 32 -7.36 -9.59 12.11
N ASN A 33 -7.06 -10.70 12.79
CA ASN A 33 -7.97 -11.35 13.72
C ASN A 33 -8.25 -10.53 15.00
N GLU A 34 -7.54 -9.43 15.22
CA GLU A 34 -7.73 -8.50 16.32
C GLU A 34 -8.49 -7.23 15.87
N GLY A 35 -8.84 -7.12 14.58
CA GLY A 35 -9.63 -6.03 14.02
C GLY A 35 -8.82 -4.83 13.49
N TYR A 36 -7.51 -4.96 13.35
CA TYR A 36 -6.64 -3.91 12.80
C TYR A 36 -6.37 -4.14 11.31
N VAL A 37 -6.09 -3.07 10.59
CA VAL A 37 -5.77 -3.11 9.16
C VAL A 37 -4.52 -3.97 8.94
N ALA A 38 -4.64 -4.97 8.06
CA ALA A 38 -3.55 -5.85 7.68
C ALA A 38 -2.96 -5.44 6.32
N GLU A 39 -3.68 -5.69 5.24
CA GLU A 39 -3.27 -5.41 3.86
C GLU A 39 -4.47 -5.50 2.90
N GLY A 40 -4.29 -5.13 1.64
CA GLY A 40 -5.24 -5.43 0.56
C GLY A 40 -5.23 -6.91 0.18
N SER A 41 -6.02 -7.34 -0.81
CA SER A 41 -6.00 -8.76 -1.20
C SER A 41 -4.65 -9.19 -1.80
N GLY A 42 -3.91 -8.26 -2.41
CA GLY A 42 -2.58 -8.48 -3.00
C GLY A 42 -1.54 -7.39 -2.70
N GLU A 43 -1.88 -6.38 -1.89
CA GLU A 43 -1.16 -5.12 -1.77
C GLU A 43 -0.89 -4.74 -0.31
N ASN A 44 0.28 -4.19 0.01
CA ASN A 44 0.46 -3.52 1.31
C ASN A 44 -0.18 -2.12 1.29
N ILE A 45 -0.68 -1.64 2.43
CA ILE A 45 -1.32 -0.32 2.56
C ILE A 45 -0.42 0.70 3.27
N PHE A 46 -0.52 1.94 2.81
CA PHE A 46 0.00 3.13 3.47
C PHE A 46 -1.11 4.15 3.71
N VAL A 47 -1.03 4.83 4.84
CA VAL A 47 -1.98 5.83 5.32
C VAL A 47 -1.22 7.08 5.72
N ILE A 48 -1.63 8.25 5.25
CA ILE A 48 -0.96 9.51 5.51
C ILE A 48 -1.84 10.36 6.40
N ARG A 49 -1.27 10.88 7.49
CA ARG A 49 -1.96 11.82 8.38
C ARG A 49 -0.98 12.83 8.95
N ASP A 50 -1.33 14.11 8.81
CA ASP A 50 -0.54 15.25 9.31
C ASP A 50 0.92 15.21 8.83
N GLY A 51 1.12 14.83 7.55
CA GLY A 51 2.43 14.72 6.91
C GLY A 51 3.27 13.51 7.33
N VAL A 52 2.76 12.64 8.20
CA VAL A 52 3.41 11.38 8.61
C VAL A 52 2.82 10.22 7.81
N ILE A 53 3.69 9.33 7.34
CA ILE A 53 3.32 8.13 6.59
C ILE A 53 3.27 6.95 7.56
N TYR A 54 2.14 6.26 7.60
CA TYR A 54 1.92 5.08 8.42
C TYR A 54 1.71 3.85 7.53
N THR A 55 2.16 2.69 8.00
CA THR A 55 1.86 1.40 7.38
C THR A 55 1.74 0.34 8.48
N PRO A 56 0.93 -0.71 8.30
CA PRO A 56 0.86 -1.80 9.26
C PRO A 56 2.24 -2.40 9.55
N GLU A 57 2.47 -2.76 10.81
CA GLU A 57 3.60 -3.59 11.22
C GLU A 57 3.57 -4.93 10.48
N LEU A 58 4.73 -5.56 10.33
CA LEU A 58 4.89 -6.86 9.68
C LEU A 58 4.35 -8.02 10.56
N THR A 59 3.13 -7.94 11.05
CA THR A 59 2.44 -8.98 11.82
C THR A 59 1.64 -9.90 10.88
N SER A 60 0.59 -9.36 10.28
CA SER A 60 -0.40 -10.10 9.49
C SER A 60 -0.30 -9.85 7.98
N CYS A 61 0.63 -8.99 7.54
CA CYS A 61 0.87 -8.67 6.13
C CYS A 61 2.17 -9.28 5.59
N LEU A 62 2.26 -9.37 4.26
CA LEU A 62 3.47 -9.79 3.56
C LEU A 62 4.55 -8.71 3.65
N ASP A 63 5.82 -9.13 3.77
CA ASP A 63 6.97 -8.23 3.65
C ASP A 63 7.21 -7.89 2.17
N GLY A 64 6.41 -6.96 1.65
CA GLY A 64 6.41 -6.59 0.23
C GLY A 64 7.65 -5.81 -0.20
N ILE A 65 8.17 -6.15 -1.38
CA ILE A 65 9.31 -5.45 -1.99
C ILE A 65 8.92 -4.01 -2.32
N THR A 66 7.77 -3.78 -2.96
CA THR A 66 7.27 -2.44 -3.28
C THR A 66 7.06 -1.59 -2.03
N ARG A 67 6.55 -2.20 -0.94
CA ARG A 67 6.45 -1.54 0.37
C ARG A 67 7.81 -1.04 0.83
N ARG A 68 8.83 -1.91 0.85
CA ARG A 68 10.20 -1.55 1.23
C ARG A 68 10.76 -0.42 0.38
N THR A 69 10.61 -0.53 -0.94
CA THR A 69 11.01 0.51 -1.89
C THR A 69 10.38 1.87 -1.56
N ILE A 70 9.07 1.89 -1.29
CA ILE A 70 8.37 3.13 -0.95
C ILE A 70 8.81 3.70 0.40
N MET A 71 9.09 2.84 1.40
CA MET A 71 9.64 3.31 2.68
C MET A 71 11.01 3.97 2.51
N GLU A 72 11.90 3.40 1.68
CA GLU A 72 13.22 3.97 1.39
C GLU A 72 13.11 5.30 0.61
N MET A 73 12.24 5.37 -0.40
CA MET A 73 11.96 6.59 -1.15
C MET A 73 11.35 7.69 -0.27
N ALA A 74 10.41 7.33 0.60
CA ALA A 74 9.81 8.28 1.53
C ALA A 74 10.84 8.86 2.51
N ALA A 75 11.70 8.01 3.06
CA ALA A 75 12.77 8.44 3.96
C ALA A 75 13.78 9.38 3.26
N SER A 76 14.14 9.10 2.01
CA SER A 76 15.07 9.96 1.25
C SER A 76 14.47 11.34 0.91
N LEU A 77 13.14 11.42 0.79
CA LEU A 77 12.40 12.67 0.65
C LEU A 77 12.19 13.43 1.97
N GLY A 78 12.68 12.89 3.09
CA GLY A 78 12.56 13.49 4.42
C GLY A 78 11.22 13.25 5.12
N TYR A 79 10.40 12.33 4.62
CA TYR A 79 9.15 11.96 5.28
C TYR A 79 9.40 11.03 6.48
N ASN A 80 8.59 11.20 7.53
CA ASN A 80 8.58 10.28 8.66
C ASN A 80 7.69 9.09 8.34
N VAL A 81 8.29 7.90 8.25
CA VAL A 81 7.58 6.64 8.03
C VAL A 81 7.50 5.88 9.35
N ARG A 82 6.30 5.51 9.78
CA ARG A 82 6.05 4.80 11.03
C ARG A 82 5.26 3.52 10.79
N GLU A 83 5.84 2.41 11.20
CA GLU A 83 5.12 1.16 11.32
C GLU A 83 4.30 1.18 12.62
N LYS A 84 3.00 0.93 12.53
CA LYS A 84 2.12 0.80 13.71
C LYS A 84 0.90 -0.05 13.37
N ARG A 85 0.17 -0.48 14.40
CA ARG A 85 -1.20 -0.96 14.22
C ARG A 85 -2.12 0.20 13.81
N ILE A 86 -2.96 -0.03 12.81
CA ILE A 86 -3.86 0.98 12.24
C ILE A 86 -5.29 0.45 12.35
N THR A 87 -6.21 1.24 12.87
CA THR A 87 -7.64 0.89 12.87
C THR A 87 -8.32 1.39 11.61
N ARG A 88 -9.45 0.79 11.23
CA ARG A 88 -10.18 1.17 10.00
C ARG A 88 -10.61 2.65 9.98
N ASP A 89 -10.94 3.19 11.14
CA ASP A 89 -11.36 4.58 11.31
C ASP A 89 -10.20 5.56 11.15
N GLU A 90 -8.96 5.17 11.46
CA GLU A 90 -7.79 5.95 11.11
C GLU A 90 -7.62 6.08 9.60
N VAL A 91 -7.98 5.04 8.82
CA VAL A 91 -7.99 5.11 7.35
C VAL A 91 -9.08 6.07 6.86
N TYR A 92 -10.27 6.05 7.45
CA TYR A 92 -11.37 6.94 7.05
C TYR A 92 -11.02 8.42 7.22
N ILE A 93 -10.28 8.76 8.28
CA ILE A 93 -9.92 10.14 8.59
C ILE A 93 -8.53 10.53 8.04
N ALA A 94 -7.88 9.67 7.27
CA ALA A 94 -6.59 9.95 6.68
C ALA A 94 -6.65 11.08 5.66
N ASP A 95 -5.53 11.75 5.46
CA ASP A 95 -5.39 12.79 4.44
C ASP A 95 -5.17 12.16 3.06
N GLU A 96 -4.43 11.05 3.02
CA GLU A 96 -4.23 10.22 1.83
C GLU A 96 -4.12 8.74 2.25
N ALA A 97 -4.49 7.82 1.37
CA ALA A 97 -4.17 6.41 1.51
C ALA A 97 -3.84 5.81 0.15
N PHE A 98 -2.95 4.83 0.12
CA PHE A 98 -2.58 4.15 -1.11
C PHE A 98 -2.12 2.71 -0.87
N PHE A 99 -2.32 1.89 -1.88
CA PHE A 99 -1.80 0.53 -1.95
C PHE A 99 -0.44 0.47 -2.64
N THR A 100 0.33 -0.55 -2.30
CA THR A 100 1.59 -0.87 -2.96
C THR A 100 1.68 -2.36 -3.27
N GLY A 101 2.18 -2.69 -4.45
CA GLY A 101 2.42 -4.07 -4.85
C GLY A 101 3.18 -4.13 -6.16
N THR A 102 3.71 -5.29 -6.53
CA THR A 102 4.42 -5.40 -7.82
C THR A 102 3.48 -5.14 -9.00
N ALA A 103 2.23 -5.62 -8.92
CA ALA A 103 1.23 -5.39 -9.96
C ALA A 103 0.48 -4.06 -9.77
N ALA A 104 0.19 -3.68 -8.52
CA ALA A 104 -0.53 -2.45 -8.21
C ALA A 104 0.34 -1.19 -8.24
N GLU A 105 1.67 -1.36 -8.22
CA GLU A 105 2.67 -0.31 -8.16
C GLU A 105 2.46 0.61 -6.96
N VAL A 106 2.05 1.87 -7.18
CA VAL A 106 1.58 2.79 -6.16
C VAL A 106 0.17 3.22 -6.56
N LEU A 107 -0.86 2.73 -5.87
CA LEU A 107 -2.26 2.90 -6.26
C LEU A 107 -3.02 3.75 -5.22
N PRO A 108 -3.39 5.01 -5.53
CA PRO A 108 -4.14 5.86 -4.61
C PRO A 108 -5.53 5.29 -4.29
N ILE A 109 -5.96 5.41 -3.04
CA ILE A 109 -7.30 5.00 -2.57
C ILE A 109 -8.14 6.26 -2.35
N GLN A 110 -9.21 6.42 -3.13
CA GLN A 110 -10.10 7.58 -3.03
C GLN A 110 -11.13 7.46 -1.90
N SER A 111 -11.59 6.23 -1.63
CA SER A 111 -12.63 5.97 -0.64
C SER A 111 -12.53 4.55 -0.09
N LEU A 112 -12.98 4.39 1.15
CA LEU A 112 -13.13 3.09 1.82
C LEU A 112 -14.51 3.02 2.48
N ASP A 113 -15.24 1.91 2.32
CA ASP A 113 -16.58 1.70 2.89
C ASP A 113 -17.56 2.86 2.62
N GLY A 114 -17.53 3.39 1.40
CA GLY A 114 -18.36 4.53 0.97
C GLY A 114 -17.97 5.88 1.58
N ARG A 115 -16.84 5.96 2.30
CA ARG A 115 -16.31 7.19 2.89
C ARG A 115 -15.14 7.68 2.07
N VAL A 116 -15.22 8.94 1.65
CA VAL A 116 -14.14 9.62 0.93
C VAL A 116 -12.96 9.83 1.88
N ILE A 117 -11.75 9.46 1.42
CA ILE A 117 -10.50 9.68 2.15
C ILE A 117 -9.92 11.02 1.70
N GLY A 118 -9.62 11.90 2.66
CA GLY A 118 -9.07 13.24 2.40
C GLY A 118 -9.86 14.00 1.34
N ALA A 119 -9.18 14.38 0.26
CA ALA A 119 -9.76 15.13 -0.85
C ALA A 119 -10.53 14.26 -1.87
N GLY A 120 -10.54 12.94 -1.72
CA GLY A 120 -11.22 12.01 -2.64
C GLY A 120 -10.52 11.80 -3.99
N HIS A 121 -9.25 12.18 -4.09
CA HIS A 121 -8.40 11.96 -5.24
C HIS A 121 -6.96 11.70 -4.81
N ARG A 122 -6.07 11.41 -5.76
CA ARG A 122 -4.64 11.26 -5.48
C ARG A 122 -4.11 12.51 -4.79
N GLY A 123 -3.53 12.35 -3.60
CA GLY A 123 -2.92 13.44 -2.86
C GLY A 123 -1.46 13.67 -3.24
N PRO A 124 -0.87 14.79 -2.78
CA PRO A 124 0.46 15.24 -3.20
C PRO A 124 1.60 14.32 -2.74
N ILE A 125 1.52 13.72 -1.55
CA ILE A 125 2.59 12.81 -1.07
C ILE A 125 2.55 11.51 -1.87
N THR A 126 1.35 10.97 -2.09
CA THR A 126 1.13 9.77 -2.92
C THR A 126 1.62 10.01 -4.34
N GLU A 127 1.29 11.16 -4.95
CA GLU A 127 1.75 11.51 -6.30
C GLU A 127 3.28 11.57 -6.38
N LYS A 128 3.93 12.22 -5.41
CA LYS A 128 5.39 12.33 -5.40
C LYS A 128 6.08 10.97 -5.31
N LEU A 129 5.59 10.09 -4.45
CA LEU A 129 6.11 8.72 -4.30
C LEU A 129 5.82 7.88 -5.55
N GLN A 130 4.63 8.00 -6.12
CA GLN A 130 4.24 7.33 -7.35
C GLN A 130 5.14 7.73 -8.52
N THR A 131 5.38 9.03 -8.72
CA THR A 131 6.28 9.53 -9.78
C THR A 131 7.71 9.01 -9.60
N MET A 132 8.26 9.11 -8.38
CA MET A 132 9.60 8.61 -8.08
C MET A 132 9.72 7.09 -8.30
N TYR A 133 8.69 6.33 -7.94
CA TYR A 133 8.64 4.89 -8.21
C TYR A 133 8.68 4.60 -9.71
N PHE A 134 7.85 5.29 -10.50
CA PHE A 134 7.80 5.11 -11.96
C PHE A 134 9.11 5.49 -12.65
N ASP A 135 9.71 6.63 -12.28
CA ASP A 135 11.01 7.05 -12.83
C ASP A 135 12.10 6.03 -12.49
N THR A 136 11.98 5.36 -11.34
CA THR A 136 12.91 4.30 -10.93
C THR A 136 12.73 3.01 -11.72
N VAL A 137 11.51 2.45 -11.77
CA VAL A 137 11.29 1.16 -12.43
C VAL A 137 11.42 1.23 -13.95
N THR A 138 11.27 2.41 -14.55
CA THR A 138 11.50 2.65 -15.98
C THR A 138 12.95 2.98 -16.32
N GLY A 139 13.82 3.16 -15.32
CA GLY A 139 15.23 3.49 -15.50
C GLY A 139 15.50 4.92 -16.01
N ARG A 140 14.54 5.84 -15.88
CA ARG A 140 14.71 7.24 -16.29
C ARG A 140 15.60 8.02 -15.33
N ASP A 141 15.30 7.93 -14.04
CA ASP A 141 16.06 8.53 -12.95
C ASP A 141 15.98 7.58 -11.74
N PRO A 142 16.74 6.47 -11.78
CA PRO A 142 16.59 5.43 -10.78
C PRO A 142 17.11 5.87 -9.43
N PHE A 143 16.21 5.87 -8.43
CA PHE A 143 16.58 6.05 -7.02
C PHE A 143 17.71 5.10 -6.61
N ASN A 144 17.63 3.84 -7.07
CA ASN A 144 18.70 2.87 -6.94
C ASN A 144 18.84 2.07 -8.24
N ALA A 145 19.94 2.32 -8.96
CA ALA A 145 20.23 1.63 -10.22
C ALA A 145 20.46 0.12 -10.06
N GLU A 146 20.87 -0.35 -8.89
CA GLU A 146 21.13 -1.78 -8.63
C GLU A 146 19.84 -2.60 -8.59
N TRP A 147 18.67 -1.97 -8.44
CA TRP A 147 17.37 -2.66 -8.50
C TRP A 147 16.96 -3.07 -9.92
N LEU A 148 17.64 -2.54 -10.94
CA LEU A 148 17.33 -2.82 -12.34
C LEU A 148 18.30 -3.85 -12.90
N THR A 149 17.77 -4.98 -13.36
CA THR A 149 18.54 -5.96 -14.15
C THR A 149 18.15 -5.84 -15.61
N LEU A 150 19.06 -5.30 -16.44
CA LEU A 150 18.85 -5.19 -17.88
C LEU A 150 18.88 -6.56 -18.55
N VAL A 151 17.73 -7.01 -19.02
CA VAL A 151 17.61 -8.19 -19.88
C VAL A 151 17.77 -7.74 -21.34
N ARG A 152 18.77 -8.27 -22.04
CA ARG A 152 19.06 -7.96 -23.45
C ARG A 152 18.42 -8.97 -24.37
#